data_AF-A0A1E5UK26-F1
#
_entry.id   AF-A0A1E5UK26-F1
#
_cell.length_a   1.000
_cell.length_b   1.000
_cell.length_c   1.000
_cell.angle_alpha   90.00
_cell.angle_beta   90.00
_cell.angle_gamma   90.00
#
_symmetry.space_group_name_H-M   'P 1'
#
loop_
_entity.id
_entity.type
_entity.pdbx_description
1 polymer ?
#
loop_
_entity_poly.entity_id
_entity_poly.type
_entity_poly.pdbx_seq_one_letter_code
_entity_poly.pdbx_strand_id
1 'polypeptide(L)'
;MLCKELIRIGVADPMGTDLYVVFISNEEKKVILLHIFLLRNNGEVLDLVWDLDSNLPFPSTFIQYVYNAIQPLAFGNSMYRRLFRVVHAPSFLQSFASDRSHMKDPAGNWIQLPPKYNPIMAADGTTNNLNEYITMSVEDVADLESMVKDVYSNKHGVVVNETILPRFFSRLHGSHP
;
A
#
# COMPACT_ATOMS: atom_id res chain seq x y z
N MET A 1 -10.49 -5.42 -0.32
CA MET A 1 -11.87 -5.23 -0.82
C MET A 1 -11.99 -3.97 -1.67
N LEU A 2 -11.39 -2.85 -1.26
CA LEU A 2 -11.46 -1.58 -1.98
C LEU A 2 -10.95 -1.64 -3.44
N CYS A 3 -9.78 -2.24 -3.74
CA CYS A 3 -9.32 -2.35 -5.14
C CYS A 3 -10.36 -3.02 -6.04
N LYS A 4 -10.93 -4.17 -5.60
CA LYS A 4 -11.99 -4.87 -6.33
C LYS A 4 -13.24 -4.00 -6.48
N GLU A 5 -13.57 -3.20 -5.48
CA GLU A 5 -14.73 -2.32 -5.52
C GLU A 5 -14.53 -1.15 -6.49
N LEU A 6 -13.37 -0.49 -6.48
CA LEU A 6 -13.03 0.60 -7.39
C LEU A 6 -13.02 0.15 -8.86
N ILE A 7 -12.52 -1.08 -9.11
CA ILE A 7 -12.62 -1.74 -10.42
C ILE A 7 -14.10 -1.99 -10.76
N ARG A 8 -14.87 -2.57 -9.83
CA ARG A 8 -16.28 -2.96 -10.05
C ARG A 8 -17.17 -1.77 -10.40
N ILE A 9 -16.96 -0.61 -9.77
CA ILE A 9 -17.75 0.60 -10.01
C ILE A 9 -17.21 1.46 -11.16
N GLY A 10 -16.15 1.01 -11.84
CA GLY A 10 -15.57 1.71 -12.99
C GLY A 10 -14.79 2.99 -12.65
N VAL A 11 -14.34 3.13 -11.40
CA VAL A 11 -13.45 4.23 -10.99
C VAL A 11 -12.00 3.94 -11.40
N ALA A 12 -11.61 2.67 -11.43
CA ALA A 12 -10.28 2.21 -11.81
C ALA A 12 -10.31 1.41 -13.12
N ASP A 13 -9.14 1.25 -13.74
CA ASP A 13 -8.95 0.38 -14.90
C ASP A 13 -9.52 -1.04 -14.62
N PRO A 14 -10.15 -1.72 -15.59
CA PRO A 14 -10.72 -3.05 -15.38
C PRO A 14 -9.73 -4.11 -14.87
N MET A 15 -8.45 -3.98 -15.22
CA MET A 15 -7.36 -4.83 -14.74
C MET A 15 -6.71 -4.27 -13.47
N GLY A 16 -7.09 -3.07 -13.03
CA GLY A 16 -6.53 -2.37 -11.88
C GLY A 16 -5.10 -1.91 -12.10
N THR A 17 -4.67 -1.68 -13.35
CA THR A 17 -3.28 -1.32 -13.65
C THR A 17 -2.91 0.10 -13.18
N ASP A 18 -3.90 0.94 -12.92
CA ASP A 18 -3.82 2.27 -12.32
C ASP A 18 -3.95 2.25 -10.78
N LEU A 19 -3.99 1.05 -10.18
CA LEU A 19 -4.12 0.88 -8.75
C LEU A 19 -2.80 0.44 -8.12
N TYR A 20 -2.53 1.00 -6.94
CA TYR A 20 -1.47 0.56 -6.05
C TYR A 20 -2.06 0.28 -4.66
N VAL A 21 -1.34 -0.48 -3.86
CA VAL A 21 -1.63 -0.71 -2.44
C VAL A 21 -0.35 -0.37 -1.70
N VAL A 22 -0.45 0.41 -0.62
CA VAL A 22 0.75 0.86 0.10
C VAL A 22 0.65 0.52 1.57
N PHE A 23 1.49 -0.42 1.97
CA PHE A 23 1.68 -0.71 3.38
C PHE A 23 2.58 0.35 3.98
N ILE A 24 2.23 0.86 5.17
CA ILE A 24 3.08 1.78 5.92
C ILE A 24 3.57 1.06 7.17
N SER A 25 4.89 0.95 7.30
CA SER A 25 5.53 0.30 8.42
C SER A 25 6.84 0.98 8.77
N ASN A 26 7.58 0.41 9.71
CA ASN A 26 8.97 0.72 9.99
C ASN A 26 9.70 -0.55 10.45
N GLU A 27 11.03 -0.48 10.56
CA GLU A 27 11.87 -1.63 10.97
C GLU A 27 11.43 -2.23 12.30
N GLU A 28 11.07 -1.38 13.27
CA GLU A 28 10.64 -1.81 14.60
C GLU A 28 9.17 -2.27 14.65
N LYS A 29 8.41 -2.17 13.56
CA LYS A 29 6.96 -2.43 13.50
C LYS A 29 6.16 -1.68 14.57
N LYS A 30 6.68 -0.52 15.00
CA LYS A 30 6.02 0.41 15.94
C LYS A 30 4.98 1.28 15.26
N VAL A 31 5.06 1.40 13.93
CA VAL A 31 4.00 1.93 13.09
C VAL A 31 3.56 0.77 12.23
N ILE A 32 2.30 0.34 12.33
CA ILE A 32 1.70 -0.61 11.39
C ILE A 32 0.38 0.01 10.98
N LEU A 33 0.35 0.56 9.77
CA LEU A 33 -0.88 1.07 9.17
C LEU A 33 -1.01 0.48 7.77
N LEU A 34 -2.18 -0.09 7.48
CA LEU A 34 -2.53 -0.53 6.14
C LEU A 34 -3.37 0.56 5.52
N HIS A 35 -2.84 1.24 4.52
CA HIS A 35 -3.56 2.25 3.76
C HIS A 35 -3.66 1.81 2.30
N ILE A 36 -4.72 2.20 1.61
CA ILE A 36 -4.88 1.91 0.19
C ILE A 36 -4.69 3.22 -0.58
N PHE A 37 -3.59 3.34 -1.30
CA PHE A 37 -3.29 4.50 -2.13
C PHE A 37 -3.51 4.12 -3.59
N LEU A 38 -4.48 4.73 -4.24
CA LEU A 38 -4.66 4.58 -5.67
C LEU A 38 -3.86 5.66 -6.40
N LEU A 39 -3.47 5.42 -7.66
CA LEU A 39 -2.88 6.48 -8.49
C LEU A 39 -3.44 6.47 -9.90
N ARG A 40 -4.46 7.32 -10.01
CA ARG A 40 -4.86 8.17 -11.11
C ARG A 40 -5.31 7.57 -12.44
N ASN A 41 -6.41 8.20 -12.88
CA ASN A 41 -7.17 8.02 -14.10
C ASN A 41 -6.59 8.78 -15.32
N ASN A 42 -6.83 8.19 -16.48
CA ASN A 42 -6.68 8.72 -17.83
C ASN A 42 -7.02 10.22 -17.95
N GLY A 43 -6.02 11.04 -18.29
CA GLY A 43 -6.21 12.32 -18.97
C GLY A 43 -6.44 13.58 -18.12
N GLU A 44 -6.93 13.50 -16.87
CA GLU A 44 -7.15 14.69 -16.02
C GLU A 44 -6.65 14.53 -14.56
N VAL A 45 -6.51 15.65 -13.82
CA VAL A 45 -5.24 16.20 -13.29
C VAL A 45 -4.70 15.72 -11.91
N LEU A 46 -5.26 14.73 -11.20
CA LEU A 46 -4.81 14.49 -9.80
C LEU A 46 -4.68 13.03 -9.33
N ASP A 47 -3.62 12.77 -8.57
CA ASP A 47 -3.37 11.56 -7.78
C ASP A 47 -4.25 11.56 -6.53
N LEU A 48 -4.86 10.43 -6.19
CA LEU A 48 -5.94 10.35 -5.19
C LEU A 48 -5.69 9.21 -4.19
N VAL A 49 -5.88 9.46 -2.89
CA VAL A 49 -5.66 8.48 -1.82
C VAL A 49 -6.99 8.13 -1.16
N TRP A 50 -7.26 6.82 -1.03
CA TRP A 50 -8.46 6.28 -0.39
C TRP A 50 -8.06 5.63 0.94
N ASP A 51 -7.96 6.47 1.96
CA ASP A 51 -7.71 6.04 3.31
C ASP A 51 -9.02 6.01 4.10
N LEU A 52 -9.47 4.81 4.48
CA LEU A 52 -10.72 4.60 5.22
C LEU A 52 -10.63 5.04 6.69
N ASP A 53 -9.41 5.19 7.21
CA ASP A 53 -9.14 5.51 8.62
C ASP A 53 -8.70 6.98 8.80
N SER A 54 -8.63 7.76 7.71
CA SER A 54 -8.28 9.17 7.75
C SER A 54 -9.48 10.08 8.03
N ASN A 55 -9.21 11.22 8.67
CA ASN A 55 -10.15 12.34 8.76
C ASN A 55 -10.05 13.31 7.56
N LEU A 56 -9.17 13.04 6.59
CA LEU A 56 -9.07 13.81 5.35
C LEU A 56 -10.27 13.51 4.42
N PRO A 57 -10.49 14.32 3.36
CA PRO A 57 -11.49 13.98 2.35
C PRO A 57 -11.30 12.56 1.80
N PHE A 58 -12.40 11.92 1.41
CA PHE A 58 -12.39 10.55 0.88
C PHE A 58 -12.99 10.51 -0.53
N PRO A 59 -12.18 10.42 -1.60
CA PRO A 59 -10.72 10.41 -1.59
C PRO A 59 -10.09 11.79 -1.32
N SER A 60 -8.83 11.79 -0.90
CA SER A 60 -8.01 13.00 -0.75
C SER A 60 -7.00 13.09 -1.89
N THR A 61 -6.51 14.28 -2.24
CA THR A 61 -5.40 14.35 -3.20
C THR A 61 -4.11 13.81 -2.56
N PHE A 62 -3.25 13.16 -3.35
CA PHE A 62 -1.98 12.62 -2.85
C PHE A 62 -1.12 13.68 -2.18
N ILE A 63 -1.05 14.89 -2.75
CA ILE A 63 -0.30 16.00 -2.16
C ILE A 63 -0.89 16.41 -0.80
N GLN A 64 -2.22 16.51 -0.68
CA GLN A 64 -2.86 16.80 0.61
C GLN A 64 -2.61 15.67 1.62
N TYR A 65 -2.68 14.42 1.18
CA TYR A 65 -2.45 13.27 2.05
C TYR A 65 -1.00 13.23 2.57
N VAL A 66 -0.02 13.43 1.69
CA VAL A 66 1.39 13.52 2.08
C VAL A 66 1.60 14.67 3.06
N TYR A 67 1.03 15.84 2.80
CA TYR A 67 1.25 17.00 3.66
C TYR A 67 0.55 16.87 5.02
N ASN A 68 -0.69 16.38 5.08
CA ASN A 68 -1.50 16.41 6.30
C ASN A 68 -1.48 15.10 7.09
N ALA A 69 -1.43 13.94 6.42
CA ALA A 69 -1.43 12.64 7.08
C ALA A 69 0.00 12.10 7.27
N ILE A 70 0.80 12.10 6.20
CA ILE A 70 2.18 11.60 6.29
C ILE A 70 3.05 12.57 7.07
N GLN A 71 3.04 13.86 6.73
CA GLN A 71 3.92 14.87 7.33
C GLN A 71 5.41 14.43 7.34
N PRO A 72 6.06 14.31 6.15
CA PRO A 72 7.47 13.96 6.07
C PRO A 72 8.31 14.88 6.96
N LEU A 73 9.29 14.31 7.67
CA LEU A 73 10.24 15.05 8.53
C LEU A 73 9.66 15.68 9.82
N ALA A 74 8.35 15.57 10.09
CA ALA A 74 7.76 16.04 11.35
C ALA A 74 8.30 15.27 12.57
N PHE A 75 8.68 14.01 12.36
CA PHE A 75 9.23 13.12 13.38
C PHE A 75 10.76 13.08 13.24
N GLY A 76 11.44 13.99 13.94
CA GLY A 76 12.92 14.07 13.98
C GLY A 76 13.60 12.85 14.62
N ASN A 77 12.85 11.85 15.07
CA ASN A 77 13.36 10.63 15.71
C ASN A 77 13.39 9.47 14.70
N SER A 78 14.53 8.78 14.59
CA SER A 78 14.77 7.70 13.62
C SER A 78 13.80 6.51 13.79
N MET A 79 13.38 6.19 15.01
CA MET A 79 12.56 5.00 15.28
C MET A 79 11.13 5.07 14.72
N TYR A 80 10.61 6.27 14.42
CA TYR A 80 9.26 6.46 13.85
C TYR A 80 9.29 6.85 12.37
N ARG A 81 10.44 6.72 11.70
CA ARG A 81 10.52 6.93 10.26
C ARG A 81 9.70 5.87 9.54
N ARG A 82 8.78 6.30 8.69
CA ARG A 82 7.90 5.43 7.93
C ARG A 82 8.61 4.97 6.66
N LEU A 83 8.45 3.68 6.38
CA LEU A 83 8.70 3.06 5.10
C LEU A 83 7.37 2.69 4.47
N PHE A 84 7.35 2.68 3.14
CA PHE A 84 6.15 2.48 2.35
C PHE A 84 6.43 1.37 1.34
N ARG A 85 5.75 0.24 1.47
CA ARG A 85 5.79 -0.80 0.45
C ARG A 85 4.69 -0.56 -0.54
N VAL A 86 5.06 -0.15 -1.74
CA VAL A 86 4.14 0.12 -2.84
C VAL A 86 4.01 -1.13 -3.71
N VAL A 87 2.80 -1.66 -3.81
CA VAL A 87 2.50 -2.89 -4.55
C VAL A 87 1.53 -2.57 -5.67
N HIS A 88 1.85 -2.96 -6.91
CA HIS A 88 0.91 -2.86 -8.04
C HIS A 88 -0.31 -3.76 -7.78
N ALA A 89 -1.52 -3.25 -7.99
CA ALA A 89 -2.73 -3.96 -7.56
C ALA A 89 -2.97 -5.31 -8.23
N PRO A 90 -2.66 -5.54 -9.53
CA PRO A 90 -2.73 -6.87 -10.12
C PRO A 90 -1.89 -7.90 -9.33
N SER A 91 -0.65 -7.54 -9.01
CA SER A 91 0.26 -8.37 -8.20
C SER A 91 -0.30 -8.58 -6.78
N PHE A 92 -0.82 -7.53 -6.15
CA PHE A 92 -1.44 -7.60 -4.82
C PHE A 92 -2.66 -8.53 -4.81
N LEU A 93 -3.59 -8.36 -5.75
CA LEU A 93 -4.83 -9.13 -5.83
C LEU A 93 -4.57 -10.62 -6.10
N GLN A 94 -3.47 -10.94 -6.79
CA GLN A 94 -3.04 -12.31 -7.05
C GLN A 94 -2.29 -12.93 -5.86
N SER A 95 -1.46 -12.15 -5.16
CA SER A 95 -0.41 -12.68 -4.30
C SER A 95 -0.66 -12.48 -2.81
N PHE A 96 -1.52 -11.53 -2.41
CA PHE A 96 -1.75 -11.27 -1.00
C PHE A 96 -2.62 -12.36 -0.36
N ALA A 97 -2.22 -12.78 0.84
CA ALA A 97 -2.93 -13.74 1.65
C ALA A 97 -2.88 -13.39 3.14
N SER A 98 -4.00 -13.58 3.83
CA SER A 98 -4.07 -13.45 5.28
C SER A 98 -5.16 -14.35 5.84
N ASP A 99 -4.73 -15.28 6.70
CA ASP A 99 -5.57 -16.14 7.52
C ASP A 99 -6.13 -15.42 8.77
N ARG A 100 -5.73 -14.16 8.98
CA ARG A 100 -6.09 -13.29 10.11
C ARG A 100 -5.58 -13.77 11.48
N SER A 101 -4.69 -14.75 11.52
CA SER A 101 -4.10 -15.28 12.76
C SER A 101 -3.47 -14.19 13.64
N HIS A 102 -2.89 -13.15 13.03
CA HIS A 102 -2.31 -11.99 13.73
C HIS A 102 -3.33 -11.17 14.55
N MET A 103 -4.64 -11.31 14.29
CA MET A 103 -5.70 -10.64 15.06
C MET A 103 -6.25 -11.51 16.19
N LYS A 104 -5.57 -12.61 16.53
CA LYS A 104 -5.90 -13.46 17.66
C LYS A 104 -4.93 -13.23 18.81
N ASP A 105 -5.45 -13.21 20.03
CA ASP A 105 -4.64 -13.21 21.25
C ASP A 105 -3.97 -14.59 21.47
N PRO A 106 -3.04 -14.72 22.43
CA PRO A 106 -2.40 -16.01 22.73
C PRO A 106 -3.37 -17.13 23.17
N ALA A 107 -4.59 -16.79 23.59
CA ALA A 107 -5.65 -17.76 23.92
C ALA A 107 -6.52 -18.15 22.70
N GLY A 108 -6.29 -17.53 21.55
CA GLY A 108 -7.01 -17.78 20.30
C GLY A 108 -8.27 -16.94 20.11
N ASN A 109 -8.58 -16.01 21.02
CA ASN A 109 -9.73 -15.12 20.90
C ASN A 109 -9.43 -13.98 19.93
N TRP A 110 -10.45 -13.46 19.27
CA TRP A 110 -10.32 -12.30 18.39
C TRP A 110 -10.09 -11.03 19.19
N ILE A 111 -8.99 -10.33 18.90
CA ILE A 111 -8.70 -8.98 19.43
C ILE A 111 -9.74 -7.99 18.90
N GLN A 112 -10.11 -8.15 17.62
CA GLN A 112 -11.22 -7.46 16.98
C GLN A 112 -11.97 -8.45 16.09
N LEU A 113 -13.31 -8.33 16.04
CA LEU A 113 -14.12 -9.22 15.22
C LEU A 113 -13.67 -9.15 13.75
N PRO A 114 -13.37 -10.30 13.12
CA PRO A 114 -12.89 -10.31 11.75
C PRO A 114 -14.03 -9.95 10.79
N PRO A 115 -13.70 -9.49 9.58
CA PRO A 115 -14.70 -9.30 8.53
C PRO A 115 -15.49 -10.59 8.25
N LYS A 116 -16.77 -10.46 7.87
CA LYS A 116 -17.67 -11.61 7.64
C LYS A 116 -17.31 -12.49 6.43
N TYR A 117 -16.57 -11.95 5.46
CA TYR A 117 -16.11 -12.72 4.31
C TYR A 117 -14.97 -13.68 4.71
N ASN A 118 -14.71 -14.70 3.90
CA ASN A 118 -13.63 -15.67 4.16
C ASN A 118 -12.24 -15.02 4.20
N PRO A 119 -11.25 -15.62 4.90
CA PRO A 119 -9.86 -15.19 4.79
C PRO A 119 -9.38 -15.10 3.34
N ILE A 120 -8.43 -14.21 3.08
CA ILE A 120 -7.92 -14.01 1.72
C ILE A 120 -6.83 -15.05 1.48
N MET A 121 -6.97 -15.84 0.42
CA MET A 121 -5.98 -16.80 -0.05
C MET A 121 -5.43 -16.32 -1.39
N ALA A 122 -4.13 -16.42 -1.57
CA ALA A 122 -3.47 -16.07 -2.83
C ALA A 122 -3.79 -17.12 -3.92
N ALA A 123 -3.57 -16.73 -5.18
CA ALA A 123 -3.82 -17.59 -6.33
C ALA A 123 -2.96 -18.87 -6.35
N ASP A 124 -1.77 -18.82 -5.73
CA ASP A 124 -0.85 -19.96 -5.58
C ASP A 124 -1.20 -20.88 -4.40
N GLY A 125 -2.28 -20.61 -3.67
CA GLY A 125 -2.70 -21.38 -2.50
C GLY A 125 -2.07 -20.91 -1.18
N THR A 126 -1.20 -19.90 -1.20
CA THR A 126 -0.68 -19.28 0.04
C THR A 126 -1.83 -18.76 0.88
N THR A 127 -1.86 -19.11 2.16
CA THR A 127 -2.94 -18.72 3.10
C THR A 127 -2.57 -17.55 3.99
N ASN A 128 -1.28 -17.28 4.20
CA ASN A 128 -0.82 -16.18 5.03
C ASN A 128 0.59 -15.72 4.64
N ASN A 129 0.70 -14.47 4.19
CA ASN A 129 1.98 -13.82 3.90
C ASN A 129 1.99 -12.33 4.29
N LEU A 130 1.07 -11.88 5.15
CA LEU A 130 1.00 -10.49 5.61
C LEU A 130 2.35 -9.96 6.12
N ASN A 131 3.14 -10.81 6.78
CA ASN A 131 4.47 -10.46 7.29
C ASN A 131 5.44 -9.98 6.19
N GLU A 132 5.34 -10.51 4.97
CA GLU A 132 6.17 -10.11 3.82
C GLU A 132 5.80 -8.70 3.34
N TYR A 133 4.55 -8.29 3.54
CA TYR A 133 4.09 -6.95 3.20
C TYR A 133 4.44 -5.90 4.27
N ILE A 134 4.43 -6.25 5.55
CA ILE A 134 4.70 -5.29 6.64
C ILE A 134 6.16 -5.21 7.09
N THR A 135 6.97 -6.23 6.77
CA THR A 135 8.41 -6.21 7.07
C THR A 135 9.11 -5.38 5.99
N MET A 136 9.79 -4.32 6.43
CA MET A 136 10.52 -3.39 5.58
C MET A 136 11.75 -2.90 6.33
N SER A 137 12.85 -2.74 5.60
CA SER A 137 14.10 -2.17 6.09
C SER A 137 14.54 -1.01 5.21
N VAL A 138 15.37 -0.11 5.73
CA VAL A 138 15.95 0.97 4.91
C VAL A 138 16.81 0.40 3.78
N GLU A 139 17.41 -0.77 3.97
CA GLU A 139 18.20 -1.48 2.97
C GLU A 139 17.36 -2.01 1.79
N ASP A 140 16.03 -2.14 1.96
CA ASP A 140 15.13 -2.51 0.87
C ASP A 140 14.85 -1.32 -0.08
N VAL A 141 15.25 -0.10 0.30
CA VAL A 141 15.05 1.09 -0.52
C VAL A 141 16.15 1.17 -1.59
N ALA A 142 15.79 0.80 -2.81
CA ALA A 142 16.68 0.88 -3.98
C ALA A 142 16.69 2.28 -4.60
N ASP A 143 17.41 2.45 -5.70
CA ASP A 143 17.37 3.68 -6.48
C ASP A 143 16.00 3.85 -7.19
N LEU A 144 15.66 5.10 -7.48
CA LEU A 144 14.34 5.48 -8.01
C LEU A 144 13.98 4.75 -9.32
N GLU A 145 14.92 4.58 -10.24
CA GLU A 145 14.65 3.97 -11.54
C GLU A 145 14.40 2.48 -11.42
N SER A 146 15.23 1.79 -10.63
CA SER A 146 15.04 0.37 -10.33
C SER A 146 13.68 0.14 -9.68
N MET A 147 13.30 0.96 -8.69
CA MET A 147 12.00 0.81 -8.03
C MET A 147 10.82 1.03 -8.99
N VAL A 148 10.89 2.06 -9.86
CA VAL A 148 9.83 2.36 -10.85
C VAL A 148 9.66 1.21 -11.84
N LYS A 149 10.76 0.55 -12.22
CA LYS A 149 10.72 -0.63 -13.09
C LYS A 149 10.18 -1.86 -12.35
N ASP A 150 10.67 -2.09 -11.14
CA ASP A 150 10.42 -3.34 -10.41
C ASP A 150 9.02 -3.40 -9.80
N VAL A 151 8.35 -2.26 -9.56
CA VAL A 151 6.99 -2.23 -8.97
C VAL A 151 5.97 -3.08 -9.73
N TYR A 152 6.15 -3.24 -11.05
CA TYR A 152 5.26 -4.01 -11.91
C TYR A 152 5.56 -5.51 -11.94
N SER A 153 6.75 -5.95 -11.54
CA SER A 153 7.18 -7.35 -11.61
C SER A 153 7.44 -7.98 -10.24
N ASN A 154 7.72 -7.17 -9.22
CA ASN A 154 7.93 -7.64 -7.87
C ASN A 154 6.60 -8.03 -7.21
N LYS A 155 6.49 -9.31 -6.83
CA LYS A 155 5.31 -9.90 -6.15
C LYS A 155 4.86 -9.09 -4.93
N HIS A 156 5.82 -8.58 -4.15
CA HIS A 156 5.58 -7.82 -2.92
C HIS A 156 5.83 -6.32 -3.10
N GLY A 157 5.93 -5.86 -4.35
CA GLY A 157 6.19 -4.46 -4.65
C GLY A 157 7.57 -3.99 -4.21
N VAL A 158 7.73 -2.66 -4.12
CA VAL A 158 8.99 -1.98 -3.80
C VAL A 158 8.87 -1.20 -2.51
N VAL A 159 9.97 -1.00 -1.79
CA VAL A 159 9.99 -0.21 -0.55
C VAL A 159 10.54 1.18 -0.86
N VAL A 160 9.79 2.22 -0.50
CA VAL A 160 10.21 3.62 -0.62
C VAL A 160 10.19 4.28 0.76
N ASN A 161 10.99 5.32 0.93
CA ASN A 161 10.98 6.14 2.14
C ASN A 161 10.15 7.42 1.95
N GLU A 162 9.91 8.15 3.05
CA GLU A 162 9.11 9.39 3.06
C GLU A 162 9.57 10.45 2.03
N THR A 163 10.88 10.56 1.79
CA THR A 163 11.44 11.61 0.92
C THR A 163 11.37 11.23 -0.57
N ILE A 164 11.38 9.93 -0.88
CA ILE A 164 11.32 9.41 -2.25
C ILE A 164 9.87 9.21 -2.70
N LEU A 165 8.93 8.92 -1.80
CA LEU A 165 7.53 8.59 -2.12
C LEU A 165 6.87 9.54 -3.14
N PRO A 166 6.93 10.89 -3.01
CA PRO A 166 6.32 11.76 -4.01
C PRO A 166 7.00 11.71 -5.38
N ARG A 167 8.33 11.54 -5.39
CA ARG A 167 9.12 11.44 -6.63
C ARG A 167 8.85 10.11 -7.33
N PHE A 168 8.72 9.02 -6.56
CA PHE A 168 8.37 7.70 -7.06
C PHE A 168 7.06 7.74 -7.86
N PHE A 169 6.01 8.28 -7.28
CA PHE A 169 4.71 8.33 -7.94
C PHE A 169 4.64 9.29 -9.13
N SER A 170 5.32 10.44 -9.04
CA SER A 170 5.46 11.32 -10.20
C SER A 170 6.12 10.64 -11.41
N ARG A 171 6.98 9.64 -11.19
CA ARG A 171 7.67 8.90 -12.27
C ARG A 171 6.83 7.80 -12.90
N LEU A 172 5.86 7.24 -12.17
CA LEU A 172 4.97 6.22 -12.74
C LEU A 172 4.16 6.78 -13.92
N HIS A 173 3.80 8.07 -13.89
CA HIS A 173 3.04 8.73 -14.96
C HIS A 173 3.84 8.92 -16.26
N GLY A 174 5.16 8.94 -16.19
CA GLY A 174 6.04 9.11 -17.36
C GLY A 174 6.44 7.79 -18.03
N SER A 175 5.89 6.66 -17.57
CA SER A 175 6.40 5.32 -17.87
C SER A 175 5.38 4.44 -18.58
N HIS A 176 4.44 5.02 -19.33
CA HIS A 176 3.58 4.26 -20.24
C HIS A 176 4.09 4.42 -21.69
N PRO A 177 4.44 3.33 -22.40
CA PRO A 177 4.63 3.36 -23.85
C PRO A 177 3.31 3.66 -24.58
#